data_AF-A0A7V1GF67-F1
#
_entry.id   AF-A0A7V1GF67-F1
#
_cell.length_a   1.000
_cell.length_b   1.000
_cell.length_c   1.000
_cell.angle_alpha   90.00
_cell.angle_beta   90.00
_cell.angle_gamma   90.00
#
_symmetry.space_group_name_H-M   'P 1'
#
loop_
_entity.id
_entity.type
_entity.pdbx_description
1 polymer ?
#
loop_
_entity_poly.entity_id
_entity_poly.type
_entity_poly.pdbx_seq_one_letter_code
_entity_poly.pdbx_strand_id
1 'polypeptide(L)'
;DYIHVSTAGLSPEQQIPVEASYQVPFAAAIKEAVNIPVIAVGLITEAEQAESIITEQQADAVALARGILYDPHWPWHAAAELGATVKAPKQYLRSSPHGKPSPIE
;
A
#
# COMPACT_ATOMS: atom_id res chain seq x y z
N ASP A 1 5.20 -16.44 7.79
CA ASP A 1 4.20 -15.82 8.68
C ASP A 1 4.41 -14.33 8.77
N TYR A 2 3.36 -13.56 9.06
CA TYR A 2 3.37 -12.10 9.17
C TYR A 2 2.29 -11.62 10.14
N ILE A 3 2.45 -10.39 10.66
CA ILE A 3 1.38 -9.68 11.39
C ILE A 3 0.79 -8.61 10.47
N HIS A 4 -0.52 -8.69 10.21
CA HIS A 4 -1.25 -7.66 9.47
C HIS A 4 -2.00 -6.77 10.45
N VAL A 5 -1.57 -5.51 10.55
CA VAL A 5 -1.96 -4.62 11.66
C VAL A 5 -3.10 -3.71 11.24
N SER A 6 -4.25 -3.89 11.89
CA SER A 6 -5.43 -3.02 11.79
C SER A 6 -5.88 -2.62 13.20
N THR A 7 -6.78 -1.65 13.31
CA THR A 7 -7.35 -1.17 14.58
C THR A 7 -8.87 -1.06 14.53
N ALA A 8 -9.46 -0.72 15.67
CA ALA A 8 -10.89 -0.52 15.87
C ALA A 8 -11.76 -1.78 15.70
N GLY A 9 -13.09 -1.60 15.68
CA GLY A 9 -14.07 -2.67 15.46
C GLY A 9 -14.50 -3.44 16.69
N LEU A 10 -14.08 -3.02 17.89
CA LEU A 10 -14.44 -3.70 19.15
C LEU A 10 -15.77 -3.18 19.73
N SER A 11 -16.03 -1.87 19.65
CA SER A 11 -17.25 -1.25 20.19
C SER A 11 -17.74 -0.11 19.30
N PRO A 12 -19.05 0.10 19.19
CA PRO A 12 -19.62 1.18 18.39
C PRO A 12 -19.39 2.58 19.00
N GLU A 13 -19.04 2.66 20.28
CA GLU A 13 -18.76 3.93 20.99
C GLU A 13 -17.36 4.49 20.69
N GLN A 14 -16.47 3.70 20.06
CA GLN A 14 -15.11 4.10 19.72
C GLN A 14 -15.09 5.36 18.85
N GLN A 15 -14.31 6.36 19.25
CA GLN A 15 -14.00 7.53 18.43
C GLN A 15 -12.70 7.27 17.68
N ILE A 16 -12.77 7.20 16.35
CA ILE A 16 -11.63 6.84 15.49
C ILE A 16 -11.25 8.09 14.69
N PRO A 17 -10.04 8.65 14.88
CA PRO A 17 -9.55 9.74 14.04
C PRO A 17 -9.15 9.17 12.67
N VAL A 18 -10.12 9.10 11.76
CA VAL A 18 -9.93 8.52 10.42
C VAL A 18 -9.24 9.55 9.52
N GLU A 19 -7.98 9.28 9.19
CA GLU A 19 -7.15 10.07 8.27
C GLU A 19 -6.17 9.17 7.49
N ALA A 20 -5.42 9.73 6.55
CA ALA A 20 -4.42 8.98 5.79
C ALA A 20 -3.40 8.33 6.74
N SER A 21 -3.05 7.05 6.50
CA SER A 21 -2.07 6.31 7.29
C SER A 21 -2.40 6.15 8.79
N TYR A 22 -3.62 6.39 9.26
CA TYR A 22 -3.95 6.42 10.70
C TYR A 22 -3.61 5.13 11.48
N GLN A 23 -3.41 3.98 10.82
CA GLN A 23 -2.99 2.73 11.48
C GLN A 23 -1.49 2.42 11.36
N VAL A 24 -0.77 3.14 10.49
CA VAL A 24 0.67 2.92 10.24
C VAL A 24 1.52 3.07 11.50
N PRO A 25 1.27 4.03 12.41
CA PRO A 25 2.05 4.13 13.65
C PRO A 25 2.00 2.86 14.52
N PHE A 26 0.89 2.11 14.49
CA PHE A 26 0.80 0.83 15.21
C PHE A 26 1.60 -0.28 14.51
N ALA A 27 1.60 -0.29 13.18
CA ALA A 27 2.43 -1.22 12.41
C ALA A 27 3.92 -0.98 12.68
N ALA A 28 4.36 0.28 12.68
CA ALA A 28 5.72 0.67 13.00
C ALA A 28 6.15 0.24 14.41
N ALA A 29 5.32 0.53 15.42
CA ALA A 29 5.61 0.11 16.79
C ALA A 29 5.73 -1.41 16.95
N ILE A 30 4.90 -2.19 16.24
CA ILE A 30 5.02 -3.66 16.22
C ILE A 30 6.28 -4.09 15.49
N LYS A 31 6.59 -3.47 14.34
CA LYS A 31 7.77 -3.75 13.53
C LYS A 31 9.07 -3.56 14.30
N GLU A 32 9.15 -2.54 15.16
CA GLU A 32 10.29 -2.32 16.06
C GLU A 32 10.43 -3.41 17.14
N ALA A 33 9.30 -4.00 17.56
CA ALA A 33 9.25 -4.96 18.67
C ALA A 33 9.41 -6.43 18.25
N VAL A 34 9.31 -6.74 16.96
CA VAL A 34 9.28 -8.13 16.47
C VAL A 34 10.21 -8.37 15.29
N ASN A 35 10.67 -9.62 15.14
CA ASN A 35 11.54 -10.05 14.04
C ASN A 35 10.78 -10.77 12.91
N ILE A 36 9.46 -10.67 12.87
CA ILE A 36 8.62 -11.24 11.80
C ILE A 36 8.05 -10.13 10.92
N PRO A 37 7.75 -10.40 9.63
CA PRO A 37 7.21 -9.38 8.73
C PRO A 37 5.92 -8.73 9.24
N VAL A 38 5.80 -7.41 9.06
CA VAL A 38 4.63 -6.61 9.42
C VAL A 38 4.03 -5.96 8.18
N ILE A 39 2.71 -6.03 8.06
CA ILE A 39 1.94 -5.41 6.99
C ILE A 39 1.15 -4.23 7.57
N ALA A 40 1.32 -3.04 6.98
CA ALA A 40 0.53 -1.86 7.28
C ALA A 40 -0.69 -1.72 6.36
N VAL A 41 -1.77 -1.15 6.87
CA VAL A 41 -3.01 -0.85 6.14
C VAL A 41 -3.61 0.46 6.68
N GLY A 42 -4.59 1.04 5.99
CA GLY A 42 -5.43 2.10 6.54
C GLY A 42 -5.30 3.41 5.77
N LEU A 43 -6.28 3.64 4.88
CA LEU A 43 -6.35 4.83 4.04
C LEU A 43 -5.02 5.16 3.34
N ILE A 44 -4.44 4.13 2.72
CA ILE A 44 -3.30 4.28 1.83
C ILE A 44 -3.85 4.30 0.40
N THR A 45 -3.61 5.40 -0.32
CA THR A 45 -4.16 5.63 -1.66
C THR A 45 -3.13 6.14 -2.66
N GLU A 46 -2.06 6.81 -2.20
CA GLU A 46 -1.05 7.37 -3.09
C GLU A 46 0.21 6.50 -3.15
N ALA A 47 0.90 6.51 -4.30
CA ALA A 47 2.10 5.71 -4.49
C ALA A 47 3.24 6.17 -3.56
N GLU A 48 3.46 7.49 -3.47
CA GLU A 48 4.44 8.09 -2.56
C GLU A 48 4.17 7.75 -1.09
N GLN A 49 2.90 7.70 -0.69
CA GLN A 49 2.49 7.30 0.66
C GLN A 49 2.89 5.86 0.95
N ALA A 50 2.63 4.93 0.01
CA ALA A 50 3.02 3.53 0.16
C ALA A 50 4.56 3.35 0.18
N GLU A 51 5.28 4.10 -0.67
CA GLU A 51 6.74 4.09 -0.73
C GLU A 51 7.38 4.60 0.57
N SER A 52 6.87 5.71 1.13
CA SER A 52 7.34 6.26 2.41
C SER A 52 7.22 5.23 3.55
N ILE A 53 6.11 4.51 3.64
CA ILE A 53 5.92 3.48 4.68
C ILE A 53 7.01 2.39 4.64
N ILE A 54 7.42 1.97 3.43
CA ILE A 54 8.44 0.95 3.25
C ILE A 54 9.85 1.53 3.48
N THR A 55 10.15 2.67 2.87
CA THR A 55 11.48 3.30 2.93
C THR A 55 11.83 3.81 4.32
N GLU A 56 10.84 4.26 5.09
CA GLU A 56 10.97 4.63 6.49
C GLU A 56 10.92 3.43 7.46
N GLN A 57 10.86 2.20 6.94
CA GLN A 57 10.87 0.95 7.71
C GLN A 57 9.70 0.81 8.69
N GLN A 58 8.57 1.46 8.40
CA GLN A 58 7.35 1.39 9.22
C GLN A 58 6.60 0.07 9.00
N ALA A 59 6.79 -0.59 7.86
CA ALA A 59 6.29 -1.93 7.56
C ALA A 59 7.13 -2.62 6.49
N ASP A 60 6.97 -3.95 6.35
CA ASP A 60 7.58 -4.74 5.27
C ASP A 60 6.71 -4.82 4.02
N ALA A 61 5.41 -4.57 4.18
CA ALA A 61 4.45 -4.53 3.09
C ALA A 61 3.29 -3.59 3.40
N VAL A 62 2.63 -3.13 2.33
CA VAL A 62 1.43 -2.30 2.38
C VAL A 62 0.25 -3.09 1.83
N ALA A 63 -0.84 -3.12 2.58
CA ALA A 63 -2.12 -3.66 2.13
C ALA A 63 -3.05 -2.53 1.69
N LEU A 64 -3.66 -2.74 0.51
CA LEU A 64 -4.63 -1.83 -0.09
C LEU A 64 -5.99 -2.53 -0.19
N ALA A 65 -7.07 -1.79 0.09
CA ALA A 65 -8.43 -2.32 0.05
C ALA A 65 -9.31 -1.50 -0.90
N ARG A 66 -9.92 -0.42 -0.41
CA ARG A 66 -10.81 0.44 -1.22
C ARG A 66 -10.12 1.06 -2.44
N GLY A 67 -8.82 1.35 -2.35
CA GLY A 67 -8.02 1.81 -3.49
C GLY A 67 -8.00 0.81 -4.65
N ILE A 68 -7.85 -0.49 -4.36
CA ILE A 68 -7.88 -1.56 -5.36
C ILE A 68 -9.28 -1.78 -5.94
N LEU A 69 -10.33 -1.59 -5.13
CA LEU A 69 -11.72 -1.67 -5.63
C LEU A 69 -12.05 -0.53 -6.61
N TYR A 70 -11.53 0.66 -6.34
CA TYR A 70 -11.74 1.83 -7.18
C TYR A 70 -10.85 1.79 -8.43
N ASP A 71 -9.60 1.36 -8.27
CA ASP A 71 -8.60 1.23 -9.32
C ASP A 71 -7.87 -0.12 -9.23
N PRO A 72 -8.31 -1.15 -9.98
CA PRO A 72 -7.68 -2.47 -9.93
C PRO A 72 -6.28 -2.50 -10.56
N HIS A 73 -5.89 -1.47 -11.34
CA HIS A 73 -4.54 -1.32 -11.89
C HIS A 73 -3.68 -0.36 -11.06
N TRP A 74 -4.08 -0.05 -9.82
CA TRP A 74 -3.32 0.81 -8.91
C TRP A 74 -1.81 0.48 -8.87
N PRO A 75 -1.38 -0.81 -8.79
CA PRO A 75 0.05 -1.12 -8.78
C PRO A 75 0.79 -0.70 -10.06
N TRP A 76 0.10 -0.65 -11.21
CA TRP A 76 0.68 -0.21 -12.48
C TRP A 76 0.86 1.30 -12.50
N HIS A 77 -0.12 2.03 -11.97
CA HIS A 77 -0.05 3.48 -11.83
C HIS A 77 1.04 3.88 -10.84
N ALA A 78 1.11 3.21 -9.68
CA ALA A 78 2.17 3.41 -8.70
C ALA A 78 3.56 3.12 -9.28
N ALA A 79 3.71 2.04 -10.05
CA ALA A 79 4.97 1.75 -10.73
C ALA A 79 5.36 2.83 -11.74
N ALA A 80 4.41 3.35 -12.52
CA ALA A 80 4.68 4.44 -13.45
C ALA A 80 5.12 5.74 -12.75
N GLU A 81 4.53 6.02 -11.59
CA GLU A 81 4.84 7.21 -10.78
C GLU A 81 6.21 7.10 -10.10
N LEU A 82 6.54 5.93 -9.55
CA LEU A 82 7.78 5.66 -8.83
C LEU A 82 8.94 5.21 -9.74
N GLY A 83 8.72 5.13 -11.05
CA GLY A 83 9.74 4.70 -12.02
C GLY A 83 10.09 3.20 -11.94
N ALA A 84 9.17 2.37 -11.43
CA ALA A 84 9.30 0.93 -11.33
C ALA A 84 8.56 0.21 -12.49
N THR A 85 8.68 -1.13 -12.54
CA THR A 85 7.93 -1.97 -13.48
C THR A 85 7.08 -3.02 -12.77
N VAL A 86 6.03 -3.48 -13.46
CA VAL A 86 5.11 -4.53 -13.05
C VAL A 86 4.98 -5.56 -14.17
N LYS A 87 4.98 -6.83 -13.78
CA LYS A 87 4.71 -7.92 -14.72
C LYS A 87 3.22 -7.99 -15.01
N ALA A 88 2.82 -7.70 -16.25
CA ALA A 88 1.41 -7.77 -16.66
C ALA A 88 1.11 -9.03 -17.49
N PRO A 89 -0.17 -9.45 -17.57
CA PRO A 89 -0.60 -10.40 -18.59
C PRO A 89 -0.22 -9.90 -20.00
N LYS A 90 0.29 -10.80 -20.86
CA LYS A 90 0.80 -10.44 -22.19
C LYS A 90 -0.19 -9.66 -23.08
N GLN A 91 -1.49 -9.84 -22.84
CA GLN A 91 -2.57 -9.13 -23.54
C GLN A 91 -2.57 -7.62 -23.28
N TYR A 92 -1.96 -7.17 -22.17
CA TYR A 92 -1.92 -5.78 -21.75
C TYR A 92 -0.59 -5.08 -22.02
N LEU A 93 0.40 -5.73 -22.65
CA LEU A 93 1.69 -5.10 -22.98
C LEU A 93 1.57 -3.83 -23.82
N ARG A 94 0.45 -3.65 -24.52
CA ARG A 94 0.16 -2.46 -25.36
C ARG A 94 -0.74 -1.43 -24.69
N SER A 95 -1.11 -1.60 -23.42
CA SER A 95 -2.00 -0.66 -22.71
C SER A 95 -1.28 0.56 -22.14
N SER A 96 0.05 0.61 -22.22
CA SER A 96 0.82 1.75 -21.70
C SER A 96 0.45 3.05 -22.43
N PRO A 97 0.21 4.15 -21.70
CA PRO A 97 -0.10 5.44 -22.31
C PRO A 97 1.00 5.93 -23.24
N HIS A 98 0.63 6.56 -24.35
CA HIS A 98 1.59 7.15 -25.28
C HIS A 98 2.39 8.28 -24.60
N GLY A 99 3.70 8.33 -24.84
CA GLY A 99 4.58 9.39 -24.33
C GLY A 99 4.95 9.28 -22.84
N LYS A 100 4.53 8.21 -22.15
CA LYS A 100 4.96 7.91 -20.77
C LYS A 100 5.87 6.67 -20.75
N PRO A 101 6.83 6.58 -19.80
CA PRO A 101 7.52 5.33 -19.53
C PRO A 101 6.50 4.21 -19.29
N SER A 102 6.71 3.07 -19.93
CA SER A 102 5.84 1.91 -19.70
C SER A 102 6.18 1.31 -18.34
N PRO A 103 5.23 1.24 -17.39
CA PRO A 103 5.45 0.50 -16.17
C PRO A 103 5.29 -1.01 -16.40
N ILE A 104 4.93 -1.46 -17.60
CA ILE A 104 4.61 -2.86 -17.86
C ILE A 104 5.82 -3.57 -18.46
N GLU A 105 6.24 -4.66 -17.81
CA GLU A 105 7.23 -5.62 -18.31
C GLU A 105 6.58 -6.94 -18.74
#